data_AF-A0A1C3KJY8-F1
#
_entry.id   AF-A0A1C3KJY8-F1
#
_cell.length_a   1.000
_cell.length_b   1.000
_cell.length_c   1.000
_cell.angle_alpha   90.00
_cell.angle_beta   90.00
_cell.angle_gamma   90.00
#
_symmetry.space_group_name_H-M   'P 1'
#
loop_
_entity.id
_entity.type
_entity.pdbx_description
1 polymer ?
#
loop_
_entity_poly.entity_id
_entity_poly.type
_entity_poly.pdbx_seq_one_letter_code
_entity_poly.pdbx_strand_id
1 'polypeptide(L)'
;MTINSTNENYQIVELYLYYYNILNKTQDPTSDIPTEFFNEHFPNGIDNRSKFIKNCKRLNYYITRSISTECHNNHACFEITNYWLNDEVRSDSDKINSAHLDKYKEFMEKYDKLKSYVKNIYYINTELFNKKKVLYELYNKYDKLLAMELSIESDCVHLANLVDGYNSIIDKYTQKHNSNFSVALTDFRNHVQKKVEENKTLCNSKIPEFKSFVEKPFASAQETGGLYQSTGYIGEFPSNPSENLASTFTITFFGTSVGVFLTLIIFYKITLFGYNLRNKKNNNIIIPNNLDEEIYELPVYTSEENDRNSQYSTYNITYQSLENS
;
A
#
# COMPACT_ATOMS: atom_id res chain seq x y z
N MET A 1 24.59 -12.03 -14.31
CA MET A 1 23.27 -12.69 -14.23
C MET A 1 22.30 -11.78 -14.96
N THR A 2 21.85 -12.21 -16.14
CA THR A 2 20.97 -11.44 -17.04
C THR A 2 19.62 -11.19 -16.35
N ILE A 3 19.20 -9.94 -16.32
CA ILE A 3 17.91 -9.51 -15.75
C ILE A 3 16.81 -10.12 -16.60
N ASN A 4 16.09 -11.09 -16.04
CA ASN A 4 14.83 -11.53 -16.60
C ASN A 4 13.79 -10.44 -16.29
N SER A 5 13.41 -9.66 -17.30
CA SER A 5 12.38 -8.61 -17.24
C SER A 5 10.98 -9.13 -16.85
N THR A 6 10.84 -10.43 -16.61
CA THR A 6 9.59 -11.13 -16.28
C THR A 6 9.20 -11.07 -14.80
N ASN A 7 10.06 -10.58 -13.90
CA ASN A 7 9.78 -10.52 -12.45
C ASN A 7 9.78 -9.09 -11.85
N GLU A 8 9.76 -8.03 -12.66
CA GLU A 8 9.63 -6.68 -12.14
C GLU A 8 8.18 -6.39 -11.71
N ASN A 9 7.86 -6.53 -10.43
CA ASN A 9 6.55 -6.16 -9.88
C ASN A 9 6.63 -4.82 -9.15
N TYR A 10 5.70 -3.91 -9.39
CA TYR A 10 5.57 -2.65 -8.64
C TYR A 10 4.12 -2.48 -8.20
N GLN A 11 3.91 -2.09 -6.95
CA GLN A 11 2.58 -1.72 -6.49
C GLN A 11 2.23 -0.32 -7.02
N ILE A 12 1.00 -0.13 -7.50
CA ILE A 12 0.47 1.21 -7.84
C ILE A 12 0.24 2.04 -6.57
N VAL A 13 0.13 3.37 -6.70
CA VAL A 13 0.24 4.28 -5.54
C VAL A 13 -0.82 4.02 -4.48
N GLU A 14 -2.09 3.83 -4.87
CA GLU A 14 -3.18 3.60 -3.92
C GLU A 14 -3.00 2.29 -3.15
N LEU A 15 -2.64 1.21 -3.85
CA LEU A 15 -2.41 -0.10 -3.24
C LEU A 15 -1.21 -0.06 -2.28
N TYR A 16 -0.11 0.54 -2.72
CA TYR A 16 1.07 0.68 -1.90
C TYR A 16 0.76 1.43 -0.62
N LEU A 17 0.19 2.63 -0.71
CA LEU A 17 -0.08 3.48 0.45
C LEU A 17 -1.08 2.84 1.41
N TYR A 18 -2.15 2.23 0.89
CA TYR A 18 -3.13 1.53 1.71
C TYR A 18 -2.49 0.44 2.59
N TYR A 19 -1.75 -0.49 1.97
CA TYR A 19 -1.14 -1.59 2.72
C TYR A 19 0.08 -1.15 3.53
N TYR A 20 0.86 -0.18 3.06
CA TYR A 20 1.94 0.42 3.82
C TYR A 20 1.42 1.04 5.12
N ASN A 21 0.31 1.77 5.07
CA ASN A 21 -0.31 2.39 6.24
C ASN A 21 -0.95 1.36 7.19
N ILE A 22 -1.48 0.24 6.67
CA ILE A 22 -1.93 -0.88 7.52
C ILE A 22 -0.78 -1.53 8.30
N LEU A 23 0.36 -1.75 7.63
CA LEU A 23 1.56 -2.32 8.23
C LEU A 23 2.20 -1.35 9.24
N ASN A 24 2.14 -0.04 8.99
CA ASN A 24 2.72 1.01 9.84
C ASN A 24 1.69 1.74 10.72
N LYS A 25 0.55 1.11 11.03
CA LYS A 25 -0.53 1.74 11.82
C LYS A 25 -0.09 2.15 13.23
N THR A 26 0.91 1.49 13.80
CA THR A 26 1.45 1.80 15.13
C THR A 26 2.81 2.49 15.01
N GLN A 27 3.12 3.36 15.96
CA GLN A 27 4.42 4.00 16.05
C GLN A 27 5.44 2.99 16.58
N ASP A 28 6.36 2.54 15.72
CA ASP A 28 7.32 1.45 15.97
C ASP A 28 6.67 0.06 16.17
N PRO A 29 6.10 -0.53 15.10
CA PRO A 29 5.37 -1.79 15.16
C PRO A 29 6.31 -2.97 15.48
N THR A 30 6.42 -3.36 16.75
CA THR A 30 7.21 -4.52 17.17
C THR A 30 6.35 -5.55 17.90
N SER A 31 6.60 -6.83 17.64
CA SER A 31 5.96 -7.92 18.40
C SER A 31 6.75 -8.31 19.66
N ASP A 32 6.05 -8.89 20.63
CA ASP A 32 6.61 -9.43 21.88
C ASP A 32 7.26 -10.82 21.68
N ILE A 33 8.33 -10.89 20.88
CA ILE A 33 9.18 -12.09 20.85
C ILE A 33 10.07 -12.09 22.10
N PRO A 34 10.08 -13.17 22.90
CA PRO A 34 10.90 -13.28 24.10
C PRO A 34 12.39 -13.09 23.81
N THR A 35 13.12 -12.45 24.73
CA THR A 35 14.57 -12.25 24.58
C THR A 35 15.33 -13.58 24.66
N GLU A 36 14.78 -14.54 25.40
CA GLU A 36 15.27 -15.90 25.58
C GLU A 36 15.42 -16.62 24.24
N PHE A 37 14.42 -16.49 23.36
CA PHE A 37 14.46 -17.06 22.00
C PHE A 37 15.70 -16.57 21.23
N PHE A 38 15.99 -15.27 21.29
CA PHE A 38 17.17 -14.71 20.63
C PHE A 38 18.47 -15.14 21.32
N ASN A 39 18.48 -15.31 22.64
CA ASN A 39 19.68 -15.75 23.34
C ASN A 39 20.02 -17.22 23.03
N GLU A 40 19.00 -18.06 22.86
CA GLU A 40 19.14 -19.48 22.52
C GLU A 40 19.60 -19.68 21.06
N HIS A 41 18.96 -18.99 20.11
CA HIS A 41 19.16 -19.27 18.69
C HIS A 41 20.11 -18.30 17.97
N PHE A 42 20.39 -17.13 18.56
CA PHE A 42 21.13 -16.01 17.95
C PHE A 42 22.09 -15.35 18.97
N PRO A 43 23.23 -15.99 19.27
CA PRO A 43 24.15 -15.57 20.32
C PRO A 43 24.76 -14.17 20.07
N ASN A 44 25.39 -13.60 21.11
CA ASN A 44 25.84 -12.20 21.15
C ASN A 44 26.88 -11.78 20.09
N GLY A 45 27.42 -12.70 19.30
CA GLY A 45 28.42 -12.41 18.25
C GLY A 45 27.85 -11.87 16.93
N ILE A 46 26.56 -11.55 16.86
CA ILE A 46 25.95 -10.94 15.66
C ILE A 46 26.27 -9.44 15.63
N ASP A 47 26.89 -9.00 14.53
CA ASP A 47 27.09 -7.57 14.28
C ASP A 47 25.76 -6.80 14.35
N ASN A 48 25.75 -5.73 15.13
CA ASN A 48 24.57 -4.91 15.38
C ASN A 48 23.34 -5.72 15.85
N ARG A 49 23.55 -6.68 16.76
CA ARG A 49 22.53 -7.58 17.31
C ARG A 49 21.26 -6.87 17.76
N SER A 50 21.36 -5.69 18.37
CA SER A 50 20.20 -4.91 18.80
C SER A 50 19.31 -4.51 17.62
N LYS A 51 19.89 -4.01 16.53
CA LYS A 51 19.16 -3.71 15.29
C LYS A 51 18.55 -4.98 14.69
N PHE A 52 19.31 -6.08 14.63
CA PHE A 52 18.81 -7.36 14.14
C PHE A 52 17.56 -7.81 14.92
N ILE A 53 17.60 -7.83 16.25
CA ILE A 53 16.47 -8.21 17.11
C ILE A 53 15.26 -7.30 16.89
N LYS A 54 15.49 -5.97 16.86
CA LYS A 54 14.42 -5.01 16.59
C LYS A 54 13.74 -5.30 15.25
N ASN A 55 14.54 -5.55 14.21
CA ASN A 55 14.04 -5.86 12.89
C ASN A 55 13.34 -7.24 12.83
N CYS A 56 13.80 -8.26 13.56
CA CYS A 56 13.08 -9.54 13.68
C CYS A 56 11.70 -9.36 14.34
N LYS A 57 11.61 -8.56 15.40
CA LYS A 57 10.32 -8.25 16.05
C LYS A 57 9.39 -7.48 15.13
N ARG A 58 9.92 -6.53 14.34
CA ARG A 58 9.12 -5.80 13.35
C ARG A 58 8.69 -6.69 12.18
N LEU A 59 9.58 -7.57 11.70
CA LEU A 59 9.26 -8.56 10.66
C LEU A 59 8.13 -9.50 11.10
N ASN A 60 8.18 -10.00 12.34
CA ASN A 60 7.12 -10.82 12.89
C ASN A 60 5.77 -10.08 12.99
N TYR A 61 5.80 -8.81 13.42
CA TYR A 61 4.60 -7.96 13.38
C TYR A 61 4.07 -7.84 11.95
N TYR A 62 4.94 -7.51 10.98
CA TYR A 62 4.56 -7.28 9.59
C TYR A 62 3.95 -8.52 8.95
N ILE A 63 4.53 -9.71 9.20
CA ILE A 63 3.99 -10.97 8.68
C ILE A 63 2.65 -11.29 9.35
N THR A 64 2.56 -11.16 10.67
CA THR A 64 1.29 -11.35 11.42
C THR A 64 0.19 -10.43 10.88
N ARG A 65 0.54 -9.19 10.55
CA ARG A 65 -0.36 -8.22 9.95
C ARG A 65 -0.75 -8.60 8.51
N SER A 66 0.20 -9.08 7.73
CA SER A 66 0.00 -9.49 6.33
C SER A 66 -0.93 -10.69 6.18
N ILE A 67 -1.09 -11.51 7.23
CA ILE A 67 -2.04 -12.64 7.26
C ILE A 67 -3.33 -12.31 7.99
N SER A 68 -3.43 -11.13 8.60
CA SER A 68 -4.63 -10.69 9.31
C SER A 68 -5.72 -10.30 8.33
N THR A 69 -6.97 -10.28 8.80
CA THR A 69 -8.13 -9.85 7.99
C THR A 69 -8.03 -8.39 7.55
N GLU A 70 -7.22 -7.53 8.19
CA GLU A 70 -7.01 -6.15 7.75
C GLU A 70 -6.21 -6.07 6.43
N CYS A 71 -5.36 -7.06 6.15
CA CYS A 71 -4.68 -7.16 4.87
C CYS A 71 -5.51 -8.01 3.90
N HIS A 72 -6.44 -7.39 3.18
CA HIS A 72 -7.30 -8.13 2.24
C HIS A 72 -6.56 -8.66 0.99
N ASN A 73 -5.39 -8.11 0.67
CA ASN A 73 -4.48 -8.64 -0.36
C ASN A 73 -3.14 -9.01 0.28
N ASN A 74 -3.05 -10.24 0.78
CA ASN A 74 -1.86 -10.76 1.43
C ASN A 74 -0.62 -10.61 0.56
N HIS A 75 -0.75 -10.80 -0.77
CA HIS A 75 0.38 -10.67 -1.69
C HIS A 75 0.98 -9.25 -1.64
N ALA A 76 0.16 -8.20 -1.69
CA ALA A 76 0.64 -6.83 -1.60
C ALA A 76 1.32 -6.52 -0.26
N CYS A 77 0.75 -6.97 0.88
CA CYS A 77 1.41 -6.79 2.18
C CYS A 77 2.74 -7.53 2.28
N PHE A 78 2.83 -8.75 1.75
CA PHE A 78 4.08 -9.50 1.71
C PHE A 78 5.11 -8.84 0.80
N GLU A 79 4.71 -8.29 -0.34
CA GLU A 79 5.60 -7.52 -1.23
C GLU A 79 6.16 -6.27 -0.55
N ILE A 80 5.33 -5.53 0.19
CA ILE A 80 5.78 -4.35 0.95
C ILE A 80 6.67 -4.75 2.12
N THR A 81 6.32 -5.84 2.83
CA THR A 81 7.14 -6.40 3.91
C THR A 81 8.51 -6.83 3.41
N ASN A 82 8.55 -7.53 2.27
CA ASN A 82 9.79 -7.95 1.62
C ASN A 82 10.63 -6.75 1.17
N TYR A 83 10.00 -5.72 0.59
CA TYR A 83 10.68 -4.48 0.22
C TYR A 83 11.30 -3.78 1.43
N TRP A 84 10.53 -3.60 2.53
CA TRP A 84 11.03 -2.99 3.76
C TRP A 84 12.26 -3.74 4.30
N LEU A 85 12.18 -5.07 4.40
CA LEU A 85 13.30 -5.85 4.90
C LEU A 85 14.52 -5.76 3.98
N ASN A 86 14.29 -5.70 2.66
CA ASN A 86 15.37 -5.50 1.69
C ASN A 86 16.08 -4.15 1.88
N ASP A 87 15.37 -3.08 2.27
CA ASP A 87 15.97 -1.77 2.60
C ASP A 87 16.78 -1.85 3.89
N GLU A 88 16.26 -2.53 4.93
CA GLU A 88 16.95 -2.68 6.22
C GLU A 88 18.29 -3.41 6.15
N VAL A 89 18.42 -4.34 5.20
CA VAL A 89 19.63 -5.15 5.00
C VAL A 89 20.60 -4.57 3.97
N ARG A 90 20.27 -3.42 3.35
CA ARG A 90 21.13 -2.80 2.34
C ARG A 90 22.47 -2.34 2.91
N SER A 91 23.49 -2.62 2.13
CA SER A 91 24.90 -2.27 2.24
C SER A 91 25.48 -2.22 0.81
N ASP A 92 26.78 -2.50 0.63
CA ASP A 92 27.56 -2.05 -0.52
C ASP A 92 27.47 -2.95 -1.76
N SER A 93 27.04 -4.22 -1.63
CA SER A 93 26.98 -5.14 -2.78
C SER A 93 25.86 -6.17 -2.68
N ASP A 94 25.41 -6.69 -3.83
CA ASP A 94 24.33 -7.68 -3.90
C ASP A 94 24.61 -8.93 -3.05
N LYS A 95 25.86 -9.40 -3.06
CA LYS A 95 26.28 -10.59 -2.32
C LYS A 95 26.14 -10.39 -0.80
N ILE A 96 26.59 -9.24 -0.30
CA ILE A 96 26.51 -8.89 1.13
C ILE A 96 25.04 -8.73 1.53
N ASN A 97 24.26 -8.01 0.73
CA ASN A 97 22.85 -7.74 0.99
C ASN A 97 22.02 -9.03 1.05
N SER A 98 22.28 -9.98 0.14
CA SER A 98 21.63 -11.30 0.17
C SER A 98 22.01 -12.08 1.43
N ALA A 99 23.29 -12.11 1.81
CA ALA A 99 23.73 -12.81 3.02
C ALA A 99 23.13 -12.20 4.31
N HIS A 100 22.95 -10.87 4.35
CA HIS A 100 22.23 -10.22 5.44
C HIS A 100 20.76 -10.62 5.49
N LEU A 101 20.08 -10.71 4.33
CA LEU A 101 18.69 -11.16 4.25
C LEU A 101 18.54 -12.62 4.73
N ASP A 102 19.50 -13.49 4.40
CA ASP A 102 19.47 -14.90 4.79
C ASP A 102 19.47 -15.10 6.31
N LYS A 103 20.10 -14.19 7.09
CA LYS A 103 20.00 -14.22 8.55
C LYS A 103 18.57 -14.02 9.06
N TYR A 104 17.77 -13.20 8.38
CA TYR A 104 16.36 -13.02 8.74
C TYR A 104 15.51 -14.21 8.32
N LYS A 105 15.87 -14.89 7.22
CA LYS A 105 15.24 -16.17 6.85
C LYS A 105 15.53 -17.26 7.86
N GLU A 106 16.78 -17.38 8.32
CA GLU A 106 17.15 -18.30 9.41
C GLU A 106 16.32 -18.04 10.66
N PHE A 107 16.14 -16.77 11.04
CA PHE A 107 15.22 -16.37 12.12
C PHE A 107 13.80 -16.90 11.88
N MET A 108 13.25 -16.67 10.70
CA MET A 108 11.89 -17.13 10.36
C MET A 108 11.77 -18.66 10.34
N GLU A 109 12.82 -19.38 9.97
CA GLU A 109 12.85 -20.84 9.97
C GLU A 109 12.90 -21.43 11.39
N LYS A 110 13.63 -20.78 12.30
CA LYS A 110 13.72 -21.17 13.72
C LYS A 110 12.51 -20.75 14.55
N TYR A 111 11.83 -19.67 14.17
CA TYR A 111 10.63 -19.21 14.85
C TYR A 111 9.39 -19.83 14.20
N ASP A 112 8.88 -20.93 14.75
CA ASP A 112 7.83 -21.76 14.14
C ASP A 112 6.60 -21.00 13.61
N LYS A 113 6.22 -19.89 14.26
CA LYS A 113 5.10 -19.04 13.80
C LYS A 113 5.32 -18.41 12.42
N LEU A 114 6.57 -18.28 11.97
CA LEU A 114 6.95 -17.62 10.72
C LEU A 114 7.46 -18.57 9.64
N LYS A 115 7.72 -19.83 9.98
CA LYS A 115 8.38 -20.82 9.12
C LYS A 115 7.70 -21.01 7.76
N SER A 116 6.36 -20.98 7.73
CA SER A 116 5.58 -21.15 6.49
C SER A 116 5.67 -19.96 5.53
N TYR A 117 6.16 -18.80 6.00
CA TYR A 117 6.21 -17.54 5.25
C TYR A 117 7.60 -17.17 4.76
N VAL A 118 8.63 -18.00 5.00
CA VAL A 118 10.01 -17.77 4.54
C VAL A 118 10.07 -17.52 3.03
N LYS A 119 9.26 -18.26 2.25
CA LYS A 119 9.16 -18.13 0.80
C LYS A 119 8.68 -16.76 0.31
N ASN A 120 8.01 -15.98 1.17
CA ASN A 120 7.53 -14.63 0.85
C ASN A 120 8.64 -13.59 0.97
N ILE A 121 9.77 -13.93 1.60
CA ILE A 121 10.94 -13.08 1.71
C ILE A 121 11.97 -13.51 0.67
N TYR A 122 12.32 -12.59 -0.22
CA TYR A 122 13.25 -12.85 -1.30
C TYR A 122 14.13 -11.63 -1.58
N TYR A 123 15.33 -11.91 -2.07
CA TYR A 123 16.30 -10.89 -2.36
C TYR A 123 15.87 -10.07 -3.58
N ILE A 124 15.78 -8.76 -3.43
CA ILE A 124 15.59 -7.81 -4.53
C ILE A 124 16.99 -7.33 -4.94
N ASN A 125 17.38 -7.58 -6.21
CA ASN A 125 18.67 -7.12 -6.71
C ASN A 125 18.77 -5.59 -6.71
N THR A 126 20.00 -5.07 -6.67
CA THR A 126 20.27 -3.63 -6.49
C THR A 126 19.58 -2.75 -7.53
N GLU A 127 19.52 -3.17 -8.80
CA GLU A 127 18.86 -2.37 -9.84
C GLU A 127 17.35 -2.25 -9.59
N LEU A 128 16.66 -3.38 -9.41
CA LEU A 128 15.22 -3.40 -9.16
C LEU A 128 14.87 -2.72 -7.84
N PHE A 129 15.68 -2.91 -6.82
CA PHE A 129 15.52 -2.26 -5.52
C PHE A 129 15.61 -0.74 -5.67
N ASN A 130 16.60 -0.22 -6.40
CA ASN A 130 16.76 1.22 -6.61
C ASN A 130 15.59 1.85 -7.38
N LYS A 131 14.99 1.13 -8.34
CA LYS A 131 13.76 1.57 -9.02
C LYS A 131 12.57 1.63 -8.06
N LYS A 132 12.35 0.56 -7.26
CA LYS A 132 11.31 0.54 -6.22
C LYS A 132 11.50 1.65 -5.20
N LYS A 133 12.74 1.87 -4.75
CA LYS A 133 13.08 2.86 -3.72
C LYS A 133 12.68 4.27 -4.12
N VAL A 134 13.12 4.75 -5.29
CA VAL A 134 12.78 6.10 -5.74
C VAL A 134 11.27 6.27 -5.94
N LEU A 135 10.57 5.24 -6.39
CA LEU A 135 9.13 5.27 -6.62
C LEU A 135 8.35 5.31 -5.30
N TYR A 136 8.68 4.43 -4.36
CA TYR A 136 7.99 4.35 -3.08
C TYR A 136 8.32 5.53 -2.16
N GLU A 137 9.52 6.11 -2.25
CA GLU A 137 9.84 7.39 -1.62
C GLU A 137 8.97 8.53 -2.19
N LEU A 138 8.71 8.53 -3.49
CA LEU A 138 7.80 9.48 -4.12
C LEU A 138 6.36 9.29 -3.64
N TYR A 139 5.91 8.04 -3.48
CA TYR A 139 4.60 7.73 -2.91
C TYR A 139 4.48 8.22 -1.47
N ASN A 140 5.50 7.99 -0.63
CA ASN A 140 5.52 8.47 0.75
C ASN A 140 5.48 10.00 0.85
N LYS A 141 6.13 10.72 -0.08
CA LYS A 141 6.03 12.19 -0.15
C LYS A 141 4.61 12.64 -0.50
N TYR A 142 3.96 11.93 -1.42
CA TYR A 142 2.57 12.19 -1.78
C TYR A 142 1.60 11.91 -0.63
N ASP A 143 1.79 10.82 0.11
CA ASP A 143 0.97 10.49 1.29
C ASP A 143 1.07 11.58 2.37
N LYS A 144 2.28 12.10 2.62
CA LYS A 144 2.50 13.23 3.54
C LYS A 144 1.74 14.49 3.10
N LEU A 145 1.74 14.81 1.80
CA LEU A 145 0.93 15.91 1.27
C LEU A 145 -0.56 15.69 1.56
N LEU A 146 -1.07 14.47 1.39
CA LEU A 146 -2.48 14.15 1.63
C LEU A 146 -2.86 14.23 3.12
N ALA A 147 -1.94 13.91 4.02
CA ALA A 147 -2.19 13.85 5.46
C ALA A 147 -2.13 15.21 6.16
N MET A 148 -1.45 16.20 5.59
CA MET A 148 -1.26 17.51 6.21
C MET A 148 -2.40 18.48 5.88
N GLU A 149 -2.84 19.27 6.86
CA GLU A 149 -3.60 20.50 6.60
C GLU A 149 -2.58 21.62 6.34
N LEU A 150 -2.20 21.77 5.07
CA LEU A 150 -1.22 22.76 4.65
C LEU A 150 -1.88 24.06 4.23
N SER A 151 -1.10 25.15 4.30
CA SER A 151 -1.48 26.36 3.59
C SER A 151 -1.40 26.12 2.08
N ILE A 152 -2.19 26.87 1.33
CA ILE A 152 -2.23 26.82 -0.14
C ILE A 152 -0.82 27.00 -0.75
N GLU A 153 -0.01 27.92 -0.21
CA GLU A 153 1.36 28.15 -0.70
C GLU A 153 2.28 26.95 -0.46
N SER A 154 2.13 26.30 0.70
CA SER A 154 2.88 25.08 1.03
C SER A 154 2.49 23.92 0.12
N ASP A 155 1.20 23.74 -0.16
CA ASP A 155 0.70 22.71 -1.09
C ASP A 155 1.34 22.83 -2.48
N CYS A 156 1.44 24.04 -3.00
CA CYS A 156 2.03 24.28 -4.33
C CYS A 156 3.52 23.93 -4.38
N VAL A 157 4.27 24.24 -3.32
CA VAL A 157 5.70 23.87 -3.21
C VAL A 157 5.85 22.35 -3.13
N HIS A 158 5.01 21.67 -2.34
CA HIS A 158 5.06 20.22 -2.26
C HIS A 158 4.65 19.54 -3.57
N LEU A 159 3.63 20.05 -4.26
CA LEU A 159 3.24 19.56 -5.59
C LEU A 159 4.36 19.75 -6.62
N ALA A 160 4.99 20.92 -6.68
CA ALA A 160 6.14 21.17 -7.55
C ALA A 160 7.27 20.16 -7.27
N ASN A 161 7.61 19.95 -5.99
CA ASN A 161 8.61 18.96 -5.58
C ASN A 161 8.26 17.51 -5.98
N LEU A 162 6.96 17.15 -6.00
CA LEU A 162 6.52 15.83 -6.48
C LEU A 162 6.71 15.70 -7.99
N VAL A 163 6.38 16.75 -8.76
CA VAL A 163 6.61 16.76 -10.21
C VAL A 163 8.09 16.71 -10.54
N ASP A 164 8.93 17.48 -9.85
CA ASP A 164 10.39 17.43 -10.01
C ASP A 164 10.96 16.06 -9.64
N GLY A 165 10.45 15.45 -8.57
CA GLY A 165 10.80 14.09 -8.19
C GLY A 165 10.46 13.07 -9.28
N TYR A 166 9.25 13.15 -9.85
CA TYR A 166 8.84 12.33 -10.99
C TYR A 166 9.76 12.56 -12.20
N ASN A 167 9.97 13.81 -12.60
CA ASN A 167 10.79 14.17 -13.75
C ASN A 167 12.24 13.69 -13.61
N SER A 168 12.80 13.77 -12.41
CA SER A 168 14.14 13.24 -12.11
C SER A 168 14.23 11.72 -12.28
N ILE A 169 13.15 10.98 -11.96
CA ILE A 169 13.08 9.53 -12.20
C ILE A 169 13.02 9.26 -13.71
N ILE A 170 12.25 10.03 -14.47
CA ILE A 170 12.18 9.92 -15.94
C ILE A 170 13.55 10.16 -16.58
N ASP A 171 14.29 11.17 -16.13
CA ASP A 171 15.63 11.46 -16.64
C ASP A 171 16.64 10.36 -16.30
N LYS A 172 16.62 9.87 -15.05
CA LYS A 172 17.56 8.86 -14.57
C LYS A 172 17.34 7.50 -15.23
N TYR A 173 16.09 7.13 -15.44
CA TYR A 173 15.73 5.84 -16.00
C TYR A 173 15.11 6.06 -17.37
N THR A 174 15.93 6.03 -18.42
CA THR A 174 15.48 6.05 -19.82
C THR A 174 14.63 4.81 -20.09
N GLN A 175 13.32 4.95 -19.96
CA GLN A 175 12.39 3.82 -19.96
C GLN A 175 11.68 3.68 -21.29
N LYS A 176 11.47 2.43 -21.70
CA LYS A 176 10.49 2.09 -22.72
C LYS A 176 9.09 2.35 -22.15
N HIS A 177 8.22 2.95 -22.95
CA HIS A 177 6.78 2.92 -22.73
C HIS A 177 6.32 1.47 -22.47
N ASN A 178 5.36 1.30 -21.56
CA ASN A 178 4.69 0.04 -21.21
C ASN A 178 5.54 -0.99 -20.43
N SER A 179 6.68 -0.59 -19.85
CA SER A 179 7.29 -1.39 -18.77
C SER A 179 6.45 -1.33 -17.48
N ASN A 180 6.47 -2.37 -16.65
CA ASN A 180 5.75 -2.36 -15.36
C ASN A 180 6.13 -1.15 -14.49
N PHE A 181 7.39 -0.69 -14.57
CA PHE A 181 7.83 0.51 -13.89
C PHE A 181 7.19 1.79 -14.46
N SER A 182 7.14 1.92 -15.78
CA SER A 182 6.47 3.06 -16.44
C SER A 182 4.96 3.08 -16.20
N VAL A 183 4.31 1.91 -16.05
CA VAL A 183 2.90 1.81 -15.68
C VAL A 183 2.68 2.37 -14.27
N ALA A 184 3.47 1.95 -13.29
CA ALA A 184 3.36 2.43 -11.91
C ALA A 184 3.70 3.94 -11.78
N LEU A 185 4.63 4.45 -12.60
CA LEU A 185 4.93 5.88 -12.68
C LEU A 185 3.81 6.68 -13.34
N THR A 186 3.17 6.14 -14.38
CA THR A 186 2.02 6.78 -15.05
C THR A 186 0.83 6.86 -14.12
N ASP A 187 0.55 5.78 -13.39
CA ASP A 187 -0.47 5.74 -12.35
C ASP A 187 -0.24 6.86 -11.33
N PHE A 188 0.97 6.94 -10.78
CA PHE A 188 1.35 8.01 -9.86
C PHE A 188 1.17 9.41 -10.45
N ARG A 189 1.66 9.63 -11.68
CA ARG A 189 1.49 10.90 -12.39
C ARG A 189 0.03 11.30 -12.46
N ASN A 190 -0.87 10.38 -12.81
CA ASN A 190 -2.30 10.68 -12.91
C ASN A 190 -2.89 11.15 -11.57
N HIS A 191 -2.47 10.55 -10.46
CA HIS A 191 -2.88 10.99 -9.12
C HIS A 191 -2.39 12.39 -8.77
N VAL A 192 -1.11 12.68 -9.01
CA VAL A 192 -0.56 14.03 -8.75
C VAL A 192 -1.16 15.06 -9.69
N GLN A 193 -1.31 14.73 -10.97
CA GLN A 193 -1.86 15.63 -11.96
C GLN A 193 -3.29 16.05 -11.62
N LYS A 194 -4.13 15.13 -11.14
CA LYS A 194 -5.46 15.49 -10.63
C LYS A 194 -5.39 16.53 -9.50
N LYS A 195 -4.45 16.38 -8.57
CA LYS A 195 -4.24 17.35 -7.47
C LYS A 195 -3.72 18.69 -7.96
N VAL A 196 -2.82 18.69 -8.94
CA VAL A 196 -2.34 19.90 -9.61
C VAL A 196 -3.49 20.64 -10.29
N GLU A 197 -4.39 19.93 -10.96
CA GLU A 197 -5.55 20.50 -11.63
C GLU A 197 -6.57 21.08 -10.64
N GLU A 198 -6.83 20.39 -9.53
CA GLU A 198 -7.66 20.89 -8.41
C GLU A 198 -7.12 22.22 -7.83
N ASN A 199 -5.79 22.40 -7.83
CA ASN A 199 -5.11 23.58 -7.27
C ASN A 199 -4.58 24.56 -8.33
N LYS A 200 -4.94 24.39 -9.61
CA LYS A 200 -4.32 25.10 -10.74
C LYS A 200 -4.46 26.63 -10.66
N THR A 201 -5.61 27.12 -10.19
CA THR A 201 -5.88 28.56 -10.04
C THR A 201 -5.15 29.18 -8.85
N LEU A 202 -4.73 28.35 -7.88
CA LEU A 202 -4.10 28.78 -6.64
C LEU A 202 -2.56 28.74 -6.72
N CYS A 203 -2.01 27.76 -7.44
CA CYS A 203 -0.57 27.56 -7.52
C CYS A 203 0.16 28.42 -8.55
N ASN A 204 -0.57 29.16 -9.40
CA ASN A 204 -0.03 29.84 -10.58
C ASN A 204 0.82 28.87 -11.45
N SER A 205 1.57 29.41 -12.42
CA SER A 205 2.50 28.66 -13.30
C SER A 205 3.78 28.14 -12.60
N LYS A 206 3.76 27.92 -11.28
CA LYS A 206 4.96 27.52 -10.50
C LYS A 206 5.22 26.02 -10.49
N ILE A 207 4.30 25.21 -11.00
CA ILE A 207 4.45 23.75 -11.06
C ILE A 207 5.08 23.39 -12.41
N PRO A 208 6.22 22.67 -12.42
CA PRO A 208 6.85 22.21 -13.66
C PRO A 208 5.92 21.33 -14.50
N GLU A 209 6.20 21.24 -15.79
CA GLU A 209 5.49 20.28 -16.64
C GLU A 209 6.00 18.85 -16.42
N PHE A 210 5.10 17.88 -16.49
CA PHE A 210 5.46 16.47 -16.45
C PHE A 210 6.18 16.05 -17.72
N LYS A 211 7.37 15.47 -17.58
CA LYS A 211 8.08 14.80 -18.67
C LYS A 211 7.32 13.56 -19.13
N SER A 212 7.40 13.26 -20.42
CA SER A 212 6.89 12.04 -21.03
C SER A 212 8.01 11.00 -21.17
N PHE A 213 7.63 9.72 -21.22
CA PHE A 213 8.59 8.68 -21.59
C PHE A 213 8.98 8.84 -23.06
N VAL A 214 10.21 8.45 -23.39
CA VAL A 214 10.71 8.50 -24.77
C VAL A 214 10.05 7.37 -25.56
N GLU A 215 9.27 7.72 -26.59
CA GLU A 215 8.97 6.77 -27.66
C GLU A 215 10.26 6.55 -28.45
N LYS A 216 10.73 5.29 -28.57
CA LYS A 216 11.74 5.00 -29.57
C LYS A 216 11.11 5.34 -30.93
N PRO A 217 11.67 6.26 -31.73
CA PRO A 217 11.19 6.43 -33.08
C PRO A 217 11.34 5.08 -33.78
N PHE A 218 10.23 4.59 -34.32
CA PHE A 218 10.23 3.47 -35.24
C PHE A 218 11.15 3.89 -36.39
N ALA A 219 12.37 3.35 -36.44
CA ALA A 219 13.15 3.38 -37.66
C ALA A 219 12.40 2.48 -38.65
N SER A 220 11.44 3.05 -39.37
CA SER A 220 10.92 2.43 -40.58
C SER A 220 12.08 2.36 -41.54
N ALA A 221 12.73 1.19 -41.61
CA ALA A 221 13.59 0.85 -42.72
C ALA A 221 12.74 1.00 -43.97
N GLN A 222 13.03 2.06 -44.72
CA GLN A 222 12.49 2.33 -46.03
C GLN A 222 13.16 1.31 -46.97
N GLU A 223 12.61 0.09 -47.04
CA GLU A 223 12.93 -0.84 -48.11
C GLU A 223 11.86 -0.75 -49.18
N THR A 224 12.16 0.10 -50.16
CA THR A 224 11.57 0.10 -51.49
C THR A 224 11.92 -1.18 -52.24
N GLY A 225 10.89 -1.89 -52.71
CA GLY A 225 10.96 -2.97 -53.70
C GLY A 225 9.80 -3.95 -53.47
N GLY A 226 8.92 -4.29 -54.41
CA GLY A 226 8.71 -3.93 -55.80
C GLY A 226 7.28 -4.36 -56.19
N LEU A 227 6.84 -3.91 -57.36
CA LEU A 227 5.52 -4.16 -57.96
C LEU A 227 5.03 -5.61 -57.84
N TYR A 228 3.72 -5.81 -57.61
CA TYR A 228 2.88 -6.51 -58.59
C TYR A 228 1.42 -6.05 -58.47
N GLN A 229 0.92 -5.65 -59.63
CA GLN A 229 -0.41 -5.13 -59.93
C GLN A 229 -1.29 -6.33 -60.32
N SER A 230 -2.50 -6.43 -59.78
CA SER A 230 -3.58 -7.16 -60.47
C SER A 230 -4.93 -6.55 -60.16
N THR A 231 -5.55 -6.10 -61.24
CA THR A 231 -6.85 -5.47 -61.42
C THR A 231 -7.99 -6.48 -61.40
N GLY A 232 -9.20 -6.05 -61.02
CA GLY A 232 -10.40 -6.45 -61.76
C GLY A 232 -11.63 -6.91 -60.97
N TYR A 233 -12.71 -6.13 -61.16
CA TYR A 233 -14.13 -6.49 -61.22
C TYR A 233 -15.06 -6.34 -60.00
N ILE A 234 -16.01 -5.41 -60.19
CA ILE A 234 -17.27 -5.17 -59.48
C ILE A 234 -18.28 -6.25 -59.88
N GLY A 235 -19.08 -6.74 -58.92
CA GLY A 235 -20.21 -7.64 -59.13
C GLY A 235 -21.24 -7.53 -58.00
N GLU A 236 -22.37 -6.96 -58.37
CA GLU A 236 -23.63 -6.63 -57.67
C GLU A 236 -24.31 -7.81 -56.91
N PHE A 237 -25.05 -7.48 -55.85
CA PHE A 237 -25.83 -8.39 -54.97
C PHE A 237 -27.07 -9.02 -55.66
N PRO A 238 -27.62 -10.12 -55.09
CA PRO A 238 -28.99 -9.99 -54.60
C PRO A 238 -29.25 -10.63 -53.22
N SER A 239 -30.14 -9.98 -52.49
CA SER A 239 -30.75 -10.33 -51.21
C SER A 239 -31.79 -11.46 -51.31
N ASN A 240 -31.87 -12.30 -50.28
CA ASN A 240 -33.15 -12.74 -49.70
C ASN A 240 -33.00 -13.16 -48.21
N PRO A 241 -34.04 -12.98 -47.37
CA PRO A 241 -33.93 -12.96 -45.92
C PRO A 241 -34.35 -14.31 -45.28
N SER A 242 -33.70 -14.72 -44.18
CA SER A 242 -34.19 -15.81 -43.33
C SER A 242 -34.16 -15.41 -41.85
N GLU A 243 -35.36 -15.08 -41.37
CA GLU A 243 -35.96 -15.42 -40.07
C GLU A 243 -35.17 -15.21 -38.77
N ASN A 244 -35.62 -14.18 -38.04
CA ASN A 244 -35.43 -13.95 -36.60
C ASN A 244 -36.21 -14.96 -35.76
N LEU A 245 -35.54 -15.86 -35.02
CA LEU A 245 -36.08 -16.49 -33.80
C LEU A 245 -34.93 -16.96 -32.88
N ALA A 246 -34.17 -16.05 -32.27
CA ALA A 246 -33.26 -16.40 -31.15
C ALA A 246 -32.78 -15.18 -30.33
N SER A 247 -33.63 -14.17 -30.07
CA SER A 247 -33.21 -12.92 -29.41
C SER A 247 -34.03 -12.55 -28.17
N THR A 248 -34.27 -13.51 -27.28
CA THR A 248 -34.91 -13.17 -25.98
C THR A 248 -34.38 -13.93 -24.76
N PHE A 249 -33.29 -14.70 -24.89
CA PHE A 249 -32.68 -15.39 -23.74
C PHE A 249 -31.19 -15.07 -23.48
N THR A 250 -30.57 -14.21 -24.28
CA THR A 250 -29.16 -13.82 -24.09
C THR A 250 -28.98 -12.50 -23.33
N ILE A 251 -29.98 -11.61 -23.31
CA ILE A 251 -29.82 -10.26 -22.73
C ILE A 251 -29.75 -10.28 -21.19
N THR A 252 -30.37 -11.27 -20.53
CA THR A 252 -30.45 -11.31 -19.06
C THR A 252 -29.16 -11.81 -18.38
N PHE A 253 -28.33 -12.60 -19.07
CA PHE A 253 -27.09 -13.14 -18.50
C PHE A 253 -25.89 -12.20 -18.63
N PHE A 254 -25.80 -11.43 -19.73
CA PHE A 254 -24.74 -10.43 -19.90
C PHE A 254 -24.97 -9.20 -19.03
N GLY A 255 -26.23 -8.76 -18.86
CA GLY A 255 -26.55 -7.60 -18.01
C GLY A 255 -26.24 -7.84 -16.53
N THR A 256 -26.54 -9.03 -16.01
CA THR A 256 -26.29 -9.38 -14.61
C THR A 256 -24.81 -9.62 -14.32
N SER A 257 -24.09 -10.31 -15.21
CA SER A 257 -22.65 -10.55 -15.03
C SER A 257 -21.86 -9.24 -15.08
N VAL A 258 -22.08 -8.41 -16.10
CA VAL A 258 -21.38 -7.12 -16.24
C VAL A 258 -21.77 -6.15 -15.11
N GLY A 259 -23.04 -6.15 -14.69
CA GLY A 259 -23.50 -5.34 -13.56
C GLY A 259 -22.81 -5.72 -12.24
N VAL A 260 -22.66 -7.02 -11.95
CA VAL A 260 -21.96 -7.49 -10.75
C VAL A 260 -20.47 -7.13 -10.83
N PHE A 261 -19.81 -7.30 -11.97
CA PHE A 261 -18.41 -6.89 -12.14
C PHE A 261 -18.22 -5.37 -11.94
N LEU A 262 -19.09 -4.54 -12.52
CA LEU A 262 -19.00 -3.09 -12.38
C LEU A 262 -19.29 -2.61 -10.96
N THR A 263 -20.28 -3.19 -10.29
CA THR A 263 -20.58 -2.87 -8.88
C THR A 263 -19.44 -3.29 -7.97
N LEU A 264 -18.84 -4.47 -8.14
CA LEU A 264 -17.66 -4.90 -7.38
C LEU A 264 -16.46 -3.98 -7.60
N ILE A 265 -16.22 -3.51 -8.83
CA ILE A 265 -15.15 -2.53 -9.13
C ILE A 265 -15.43 -1.19 -8.42
N ILE A 266 -16.68 -0.74 -8.40
CA ILE A 266 -17.07 0.49 -7.72
C ILE A 266 -16.90 0.34 -6.21
N PHE A 267 -17.38 -0.75 -5.60
CA PHE A 267 -17.19 -1.00 -4.17
C PHE A 267 -15.72 -1.15 -3.80
N TYR A 268 -14.91 -1.84 -4.62
CA TYR A 268 -13.46 -1.93 -4.42
C TYR A 268 -12.81 -0.54 -4.39
N LYS A 269 -13.13 0.32 -5.36
CA LYS A 269 -12.64 1.72 -5.38
C LYS A 269 -13.15 2.54 -4.20
N ILE A 270 -14.41 2.40 -3.81
CA ILE A 270 -15.00 3.13 -2.67
C ILE A 270 -14.41 2.66 -1.34
N THR A 271 -14.14 1.36 -1.16
CA THR A 271 -13.47 0.85 0.04
C THR A 271 -12.02 1.34 0.13
N LEU A 272 -11.29 1.34 -0.99
CA LEU A 272 -9.91 1.86 -1.05
C LEU A 272 -9.87 3.39 -0.82
N PHE A 273 -10.81 4.13 -1.40
CA PHE A 273 -10.95 5.58 -1.23
C PHE A 273 -11.49 5.96 0.17
N GLY A 274 -12.39 5.15 0.73
CA GLY A 274 -12.97 5.34 2.05
C GLY A 274 -11.93 5.24 3.18
N TYR A 275 -10.85 4.49 2.97
CA TYR A 275 -9.71 4.45 3.90
C TYR A 275 -8.98 5.81 3.98
N ASN A 276 -8.76 6.47 2.84
CA ASN A 276 -8.14 7.81 2.81
C ASN A 276 -9.00 8.86 3.54
N LEU A 277 -10.32 8.77 3.46
CA LEU A 277 -11.22 9.63 4.25
C LEU A 277 -11.23 9.28 5.74
N ARG A 278 -11.06 8.00 6.10
CA ARG A 278 -11.11 7.53 7.50
C ARG A 278 -9.86 7.90 8.30
N ASN A 279 -8.66 7.83 7.70
CA ASN A 279 -7.44 8.29 8.38
C ASN A 279 -7.45 9.80 8.67
N LYS A 280 -8.20 10.60 7.90
CA LYS A 280 -8.34 12.04 8.14
C LYS A 280 -9.22 12.37 9.36
N LYS A 281 -10.12 11.47 9.79
CA LYS A 281 -11.09 11.74 10.88
C LYS A 281 -10.68 11.21 12.26
N ASN A 282 -9.59 10.43 12.36
CA ASN A 282 -9.24 9.75 13.62
C ASN A 282 -8.34 10.53 14.59
N ASN A 283 -7.92 11.75 14.25
CA ASN A 283 -7.07 12.56 15.14
C ASN A 283 -7.83 13.66 15.91
N ASN A 284 -9.12 13.90 15.63
CA ASN A 284 -9.89 15.00 16.23
C ASN A 284 -11.32 14.62 16.69
N ILE A 285 -11.58 13.36 17.07
CA ILE A 285 -12.82 13.07 17.83
C ILE A 285 -12.51 13.22 19.31
N ILE A 286 -12.57 14.47 19.78
CA ILE A 286 -12.91 14.76 21.17
C ILE A 286 -14.31 14.16 21.36
N ILE A 287 -14.43 13.13 22.19
CA ILE A 287 -15.70 12.57 22.61
C ILE A 287 -16.41 13.68 23.41
N PRO A 288 -17.52 14.26 22.94
CA PRO A 288 -18.34 15.06 23.82
C PRO A 288 -19.10 14.08 24.71
N ASN A 289 -18.64 13.91 25.94
CA ASN A 289 -19.50 13.41 27.00
C ASN A 289 -20.59 14.45 27.20
N ASN A 290 -21.79 14.21 26.70
CA ASN A 290 -23.06 14.63 27.30
C ASN A 290 -24.26 14.25 26.41
N LEU A 291 -25.24 13.62 27.07
CA LEU A 291 -26.61 13.19 26.73
C LEU A 291 -26.71 11.72 27.19
N ASP A 292 -27.30 11.43 28.36
CA ASP A 292 -28.66 11.78 28.71
C ASP A 292 -28.84 12.34 30.12
N GLU A 293 -29.73 13.34 30.20
CA GLU A 293 -30.37 13.80 31.42
C GLU A 293 -31.28 12.69 31.98
N GLU A 294 -30.99 12.20 33.19
CA GLU A 294 -32.06 11.88 34.14
C GLU A 294 -31.83 12.71 35.42
N ILE A 295 -32.83 13.55 35.67
CA ILE A 295 -32.93 14.54 36.74
C ILE A 295 -33.07 13.83 38.08
N TYR A 296 -32.10 14.00 38.98
CA TYR A 296 -32.36 14.16 40.41
C TYR A 296 -31.27 15.05 41.02
N GLU A 297 -31.63 16.31 41.28
CA GLU A 297 -30.84 17.22 42.11
C GLU A 297 -30.77 16.69 43.55
N LEU A 298 -29.57 16.64 44.12
CA LEU A 298 -29.35 16.74 45.58
C LEU A 298 -27.93 17.31 45.83
N PRO A 299 -27.75 18.12 46.89
CA PRO A 299 -26.92 19.32 46.86
C PRO A 299 -25.43 19.11 47.13
N VAL A 300 -24.67 20.06 46.60
CA VAL A 300 -23.30 20.40 46.97
C VAL A 300 -23.16 20.55 48.48
N TYR A 301 -22.25 19.77 49.07
CA TYR A 301 -21.54 20.18 50.28
C TYR A 301 -20.03 20.09 50.06
N THR A 302 -19.41 21.25 50.17
CA THR A 302 -17.98 21.50 50.30
C THR A 302 -17.43 20.92 51.61
N SER A 303 -16.23 20.35 51.60
CA SER A 303 -15.20 20.59 52.63
C SER A 303 -13.91 19.87 52.26
N GLU A 304 -12.82 20.63 52.29
CA GLU A 304 -11.43 20.19 52.24
C GLU A 304 -11.03 19.35 53.49
N GLU A 305 -9.89 18.68 53.32
CA GLU A 305 -8.94 18.15 54.34
C GLU A 305 -9.44 17.17 55.43
N ASN A 306 -8.90 15.94 55.42
CA ASN A 306 -7.82 15.56 56.36
C ASN A 306 -7.36 14.10 56.21
N ASP A 307 -6.07 13.92 56.48
CA ASP A 307 -5.39 12.66 56.75
C ASP A 307 -6.12 11.74 57.74
N ARG A 308 -6.12 10.42 57.49
CA ARG A 308 -5.58 9.38 58.39
C ARG A 308 -5.95 7.94 57.96
N ASN A 309 -4.97 7.06 58.09
CA ASN A 309 -5.05 5.60 58.10
C ASN A 309 -6.23 5.01 58.90
N SER A 310 -6.90 3.98 58.37
CA SER A 310 -7.33 2.80 59.15
C SER A 310 -7.80 1.62 58.29
N GLN A 311 -7.08 0.49 58.46
CA GLN A 311 -7.57 -0.89 58.63
C GLN A 311 -8.62 -1.52 57.68
N TYR A 312 -8.19 -2.67 57.14
CA TYR A 312 -8.95 -3.83 56.65
C TYR A 312 -10.39 -3.97 57.18
N SER A 313 -11.35 -4.12 56.27
CA SER A 313 -12.57 -4.88 56.52
C SER A 313 -12.90 -5.79 55.33
N THR A 314 -12.97 -7.08 55.62
CA THR A 314 -13.32 -8.19 54.74
C THR A 314 -14.78 -8.09 54.29
N TYR A 315 -15.04 -8.14 52.98
CA TYR A 315 -16.41 -8.19 52.45
C TYR A 315 -16.89 -9.64 52.37
N ASN A 316 -17.97 -9.95 53.09
CA ASN A 316 -18.71 -11.22 52.99
C ASN A 316 -19.74 -11.09 51.86
N ILE A 317 -19.64 -11.95 50.84
CA ILE A 317 -20.62 -12.02 49.75
C ILE A 317 -21.37 -13.35 49.89
N THR A 318 -22.67 -13.29 50.14
CA THR A 318 -23.58 -14.45 50.19
C THR A 318 -24.18 -14.66 48.80
N TYR A 319 -23.97 -15.85 48.23
CA TYR A 319 -24.50 -16.25 46.92
C TYR A 319 -25.88 -16.91 47.09
N GLN A 320 -26.89 -16.46 46.36
CA GLN A 320 -28.16 -17.18 46.19
C GLN A 320 -28.32 -17.56 44.72
N SER A 321 -28.38 -18.86 44.44
CA SER A 321 -28.67 -19.44 43.13
C SER A 321 -30.14 -19.86 43.10
N LEU A 322 -30.88 -19.41 42.08
CA LEU A 322 -32.23 -19.87 41.78
C LEU A 322 -32.16 -21.00 40.76
N GLU A 323 -32.55 -22.21 41.16
CA GLU A 323 -32.85 -23.34 40.26
C GLU A 323 -34.22 -23.11 39.60
N ASN A 324 -34.26 -23.24 38.27
CA ASN A 324 -35.51 -23.38 37.52
C ASN A 324 -35.69 -24.85 37.12
N SER A 325 -36.82 -25.42 37.52
CA SER A 325 -37.36 -26.70 37.02
C SER A 325 -38.17 -26.48 35.73
#